data_AF-I1CCQ6-F1
#
_entry.id   AF-I1CCQ6-F1
#
_cell.length_a   1.000
_cell.length_b   1.000
_cell.length_c   1.000
_cell.angle_alpha   90.00
_cell.angle_beta   90.00
_cell.angle_gamma   90.00
#
_symmetry.space_group_name_H-M   'P 1'
#
loop_
_entity.id
_entity.type
_entity.pdbx_description
1 polymer ?
#
loop_
_entity_poly.entity_id
_entity_poly.type
_entity_poly.pdbx_seq_one_letter_code
_entity_poly.pdbx_strand_id
1 'polypeptide(L)' 'MDRRQLQQGEKSPSFLQAIKSEIFSPEKRQGNINIALSVTVFTGAIVFLRNWGELLAV' A
#
# COMPACT_ATOMS: atom_id res chain seq x y z
N MET A 1 -4.95 -33.37 27.06
CA MET A 1 -4.15 -32.64 26.06
C MET A 1 -5.12 -31.79 25.24
N ASP A 2 -5.20 -30.49 25.54
CA ASP A 2 -6.17 -29.57 24.92
C ASP A 2 -5.83 -29.28 23.46
N ARG A 3 -6.73 -29.67 22.55
CA ARG A 3 -6.62 -29.46 21.09
C ARG A 3 -6.51 -27.99 20.66
N ARG A 4 -6.68 -27.04 21.57
CA ARG A 4 -6.59 -25.59 21.32
C ARG A 4 -5.16 -25.12 21.08
N GLN A 5 -4.16 -25.85 21.57
CA GLN A 5 -2.74 -25.47 21.44
C GLN A 5 -2.15 -25.83 20.06
N LEU A 6 -2.75 -26.77 19.33
CA LEU A 6 -2.25 -27.23 18.02
C LEU A 6 -2.60 -26.26 16.88
N GLN A 7 -3.59 -25.38 17.06
CA GLN A 7 -4.03 -24.42 16.04
C GLN A 7 -3.28 -23.08 16.10
N GLN A 8 -2.46 -22.85 17.13
CA GLN A 8 -1.65 -21.64 17.25
C GLN A 8 -0.36 -21.69 16.41
N GLY A 9 0.03 -22.88 15.92
CA GLY A 9 1.25 -23.09 15.13
C GLY A 9 1.13 -22.76 13.64
N GLU A 10 -0.06 -22.40 13.14
CA GLU A 10 -0.32 -22.25 11.69
C GLU A 10 -0.77 -20.84 11.28
N LYS A 11 -0.38 -19.81 12.06
CA LYS A 11 -0.49 -18.42 11.63
C LYS A 11 0.88 -17.89 11.25
N SER A 12 1.44 -18.37 10.14
CA SER A 12 2.42 -17.57 9.42
C SER A 12 1.81 -16.20 9.16
N PRO A 13 2.53 -15.08 9.39
CA PRO A 13 2.01 -13.78 9.05
C PRO A 13 1.63 -13.82 7.57
N SER A 14 0.34 -13.64 7.27
CA SER A 14 -0.14 -13.62 5.89
C SER A 14 0.68 -12.59 5.10
N PHE A 15 0.98 -12.86 3.83
CA PHE A 15 1.73 -11.93 2.99
C PHE A 15 1.17 -10.49 3.05
N LEU A 16 -0.16 -10.36 3.12
CA LEU A 16 -0.84 -9.08 3.33
C LEU A 16 -0.53 -8.44 4.69
N GLN A 17 -0.38 -9.24 5.75
CA GLN A 17 0.01 -8.78 7.07
C GLN A 17 1.47 -8.33 7.12
N ALA A 18 2.36 -9.01 6.40
CA ALA A 18 3.76 -8.61 6.24
C ALA A 18 3.88 -7.29 5.45
N ILE A 19 3.16 -7.14 4.33
CA ILE A 19 3.13 -5.88 3.58
C ILE A 19 2.57 -4.75 4.44
N LYS A 20 1.47 -4.99 5.16
CA LYS A 20 0.89 -3.98 6.04
C LYS A 20 1.90 -3.58 7.13
N SER A 21 2.59 -4.55 7.72
CA SER A 21 3.66 -4.26 8.70
C SER A 21 4.76 -3.38 8.10
N GLU A 22 5.21 -3.68 6.87
CA GLU A 22 6.29 -2.95 6.22
C GLU A 22 5.87 -1.51 5.83
N ILE A 23 4.65 -1.35 5.28
CA ILE A 23 4.09 -0.05 4.87
C ILE A 23 3.81 0.86 6.07
N PHE A 24 3.44 0.30 7.22
CA PHE A 24 3.19 1.11 8.43
C PHE A 24 4.38 1.14 9.40
N SER A 25 5.51 0.53 9.03
CA SER A 25 6.70 0.50 9.88
C SER A 25 7.25 1.93 10.10
N PRO A 26 7.58 2.32 11.34
CA PRO A 26 8.04 3.67 11.65
C PRO A 26 9.37 4.01 10.99
N GLU A 27 10.23 3.01 10.78
CA GLU A 27 11.56 3.15 10.18
C GLU A 27 11.51 3.40 8.66
N LYS A 28 10.46 2.91 7.99
CA LYS A 28 10.24 3.13 6.56
C LYS A 28 9.24 4.24 6.28
N ARG A 29 8.74 4.95 7.31
CA ARG A 29 7.73 6.01 7.16
C ARG A 29 8.06 7.02 6.08
N GLN A 30 9.28 7.53 6.03
CA GLN A 30 9.67 8.51 5.03
C GLN A 30 9.63 7.93 3.60
N GLY A 31 10.11 6.71 3.41
CA GLY A 31 10.01 6.00 2.14
C GLY A 31 8.56 5.71 1.73
N ASN A 32 7.74 5.29 2.69
CA ASN A 32 6.32 4.96 2.47
C ASN A 32 5.50 6.22 2.15
N ILE A 33 5.81 7.36 2.75
CA ILE A 33 5.24 8.67 2.39
C ILE A 33 5.61 9.04 0.97
N ASN A 34 6.89 8.88 0.58
CA ASN A 34 7.32 9.16 -0.78
C ASN A 34 6.58 8.27 -1.79
N ILE A 35 6.45 6.97 -1.52
CA ILE A 35 5.68 6.05 -2.37
C ILE A 35 4.21 6.48 -2.47
N ALA A 36 3.57 6.77 -1.34
CA ALA A 36 2.18 7.22 -1.31
C ALA A 36 1.99 8.53 -2.10
N LEU A 37 2.92 9.47 -1.95
CA LEU A 37 2.92 10.73 -2.67
C LEU A 37 3.10 10.50 -4.18
N SER A 38 4.05 9.66 -4.58
CA SER A 38 4.27 9.32 -5.99
C SER A 38 3.04 8.68 -6.63
N VAL A 39 2.42 7.70 -5.95
CA VAL A 39 1.18 7.07 -6.43
C VAL A 39 0.04 8.09 -6.54
N THR A 40 -0.06 8.99 -5.57
CA THR A 40 -1.08 10.05 -5.55
C THR A 40 -0.89 11.02 -6.71
N VAL A 41 0.32 11.53 -6.92
CA VAL A 41 0.64 12.46 -8.02
C VAL A 41 0.43 11.78 -9.37
N PHE A 42 0.89 10.54 -9.54
CA PHE A 42 0.70 9.79 -10.78
C PHE A 42 -0.78 9.59 -11.11
N THR A 43 -1.57 9.13 -10.14
CA THR A 43 -3.01 8.94 -10.32
C THR A 43 -3.70 10.27 -10.59
N GLY A 44 -3.31 11.32 -9.87
CA GLY A 44 -3.82 12.68 -10.08
C GLY A 44 -3.54 13.19 -11.49
N ALA A 45 -2.33 12.96 -12.02
CA ALA A 45 -1.97 13.34 -13.38
C ALA A 45 -2.80 12.59 -14.42
N ILE A 46 -3.02 11.28 -14.24
CA ILE A 46 -3.91 10.51 -15.14
C ILE A 46 -5.33 11.06 -15.13
N VAL A 47 -5.89 11.29 -13.93
CA VAL A 47 -7.25 11.83 -13.80
C VAL A 47 -7.33 13.23 -14.40
N PHE A 48 -6.31 14.05 -14.20
CA PHE A 48 -6.23 15.39 -14.77
C PHE A 48 -6.23 15.34 -16.30
N LEU A 49 -5.33 14.55 -16.90
CA LEU A 49 -5.24 14.39 -18.35
C LEU A 49 -6.51 13.77 -18.93
N ARG A 50 -7.19 12.87 -18.21
CA ARG A 50 -8.42 12.24 -18.70
C ARG A 50 -9.59 13.22 -18.76
N ASN A 51 -9.67 14.17 -17.82
CA ASN A 51 -10.80 15.10 -17.74
C ASN A 51 -10.53 16.43 -18.46
N TRP A 52 -9.27 16.86 -18.52
CA TRP A 52 -8.87 18.14 -19.09
C TRP A 52 -7.85 18.01 -20.23
N GLY A 53 -7.62 16.80 -20.75
CA GLY A 53 -6.70 16.56 -21.85
C GLY A 53 -7.03 17.34 -23.12
N GLU A 54 -8.32 17.54 -23.42
CA GLU A 54 -8.74 18.39 -24.54
C GLU A 54 -8.34 19.85 -24.36
N LEU A 55 -8.23 20.38 -23.13
CA LEU A 55 -7.75 21.74 -22.90
C LEU A 55 -6.26 21.90 -23.17
N LEU A 56 -5.50 20.79 -23.16
CA LEU A 56 -4.07 20.76 -23.45
C LEU A 56 -3.79 20.45 -24.93
N ALA A 57 -4.77 19.91 -25.65
CA ALA A 57 -4.71 19.65 -27.08
C ALA A 57 -5.10 20.92 -27.86
N VAL A 58 -4.22 21.92 -27.84
CA VAL A 58 -4.27 23.07 -28.77
C VAL A 58 -3.76 22.64 -30.14
#